data_AF-A0A9E0G5S5-F1
#
_entry.id   AF-A0A9E0G5S5-F1
#
_cell.length_a   1.000
_cell.length_b   1.000
_cell.length_c   1.000
_cell.angle_alpha   90.00
_cell.angle_beta   90.00
_cell.angle_gamma   90.00
#
_symmetry.space_group_name_H-M   'P 1'
#
loop_
_entity.id
_entity.type
_entity.pdbx_description
1 polymer ?
#
loop_
_entity_poly.entity_id
_entity_poly.type
_entity_poly.pdbx_seq_one_letter_code
_entity_poly.pdbx_strand_id
1 'polypeptide(L)'
;MRGVLSSENLQTKREFQDLSYRLLKMRDEMSAFFSPFPDFQKPVVKALDVNAGLLGQVQGLDSSAVSTLQTVIGNIEQLVRLIHNGLDFYAPNQREPAERHARVLDKILVKLKNYEEVIYKKGFGRSVA
;
A
#
# COMPACT_ATOMS: atom_id res chain seq x y z
N MET A 1 28.98 11.13 -13.20
CA MET A 1 28.14 10.41 -14.19
C MET A 1 26.71 10.35 -13.65
N ARG A 2 25.75 11.06 -14.26
CA ARG A 2 24.33 10.99 -13.86
C ARG A 2 23.78 9.66 -14.39
N GLY A 3 23.48 8.72 -13.50
CA GLY A 3 22.93 7.42 -13.85
C GLY A 3 21.56 7.58 -14.49
N VAL A 4 21.45 7.23 -15.77
CA VAL A 4 20.17 7.10 -16.46
C VAL A 4 19.50 5.85 -15.91
N LEU A 5 18.41 6.00 -15.16
CA LEU A 5 17.57 4.87 -14.76
C LEU A 5 17.09 4.16 -16.03
N SER A 6 17.17 2.83 -16.07
CA SER A 6 16.61 2.05 -17.18
C SER A 6 15.11 2.37 -17.34
N SER A 7 14.57 2.24 -18.55
CA SER A 7 13.14 2.48 -18.85
C SER A 7 12.22 1.70 -17.90
N GLU A 8 12.62 0.49 -17.52
CA GLU A 8 11.92 -0.37 -16.58
C GLU A 8 11.92 0.18 -15.14
N ASN A 9 13.05 0.71 -14.67
CA ASN A 9 13.12 1.35 -13.35
C ASN A 9 12.32 2.66 -13.31
N LEU A 10 12.30 3.42 -14.41
CA LEU A 10 11.47 4.62 -14.55
C LEU A 10 9.97 4.30 -14.50
N GLN A 11 9.53 3.25 -15.19
CA GLN A 11 8.15 2.80 -15.17
C GLN A 11 7.74 2.33 -13.78
N THR A 12 8.57 1.49 -13.14
CA THR A 12 8.34 1.01 -11.78
C THR A 12 8.22 2.17 -10.79
N LYS A 13 9.13 3.14 -10.85
CA LYS A 13 9.10 4.32 -9.98
C LYS A 13 7.79 5.08 -10.11
N ARG A 14 7.29 5.27 -11.33
CA ARG A 14 5.98 5.91 -11.56
C ARG A 14 4.83 5.11 -10.96
N GLU A 15 4.88 3.79 -11.03
CA GLU A 15 3.86 2.92 -10.46
C GLU A 15 3.84 2.98 -8.93
N PHE A 16 5.00 3.00 -8.26
CA PHE A 16 5.05 3.20 -6.81
C PHE A 16 4.63 4.60 -6.38
N GLN A 17 4.93 5.62 -7.19
CA GLN A 17 4.41 6.98 -6.97
C GLN A 17 2.88 7.04 -7.11
N ASP A 18 2.29 6.34 -8.09
CA ASP A 18 0.83 6.23 -8.24
C ASP A 18 0.21 5.49 -7.03
N LEU A 19 0.82 4.40 -6.56
CA LEU A 19 0.35 3.69 -5.37
C LEU A 19 0.46 4.55 -4.10
N SER A 20 1.56 5.29 -3.95
CA SER A 20 1.73 6.27 -2.86
C SER A 20 0.61 7.32 -2.89
N TYR A 21 0.33 7.91 -4.05
CA TYR A 21 -0.75 8.87 -4.21
C TYR A 21 -2.14 8.28 -3.87
N ARG A 22 -2.42 7.04 -4.28
CA ARG A 22 -3.66 6.36 -3.93
C ARG A 22 -3.80 6.16 -2.42
N LEU A 23 -2.73 5.81 -1.72
CA LEU A 23 -2.73 5.68 -0.26
C LEU A 23 -2.99 7.04 0.42
N LEU A 24 -2.42 8.13 -0.08
CA LEU A 24 -2.69 9.49 0.43
C LEU A 24 -4.16 9.89 0.20
N LYS A 25 -4.71 9.60 -0.97
CA LYS A 25 -6.12 9.84 -1.23
C LYS A 25 -7.02 9.04 -0.27
N MET A 26 -6.70 7.77 -0.05
CA MET A 26 -7.44 6.94 0.91
C MET A 26 -7.27 7.42 2.34
N ARG A 27 -6.10 7.94 2.72
CA ARG A 27 -5.87 8.56 4.03
C ARG A 27 -6.85 9.71 4.25
N ASP A 28 -7.04 10.57 3.26
CA ASP A 28 -7.96 11.71 3.36
C ASP A 28 -9.41 11.25 3.45
N GLU A 29 -9.80 10.29 2.62
CA GLU A 29 -11.14 9.71 2.63
C GLU A 29 -11.46 8.98 3.96
N MET A 30 -10.54 8.14 4.45
CA MET A 30 -10.69 7.44 5.73
C MET A 30 -10.62 8.38 6.93
N SER A 31 -9.84 9.46 6.85
CA SER A 31 -9.83 10.51 7.87
C SER A 31 -11.22 11.13 8.01
N ALA A 32 -11.85 11.50 6.89
CA ALA A 32 -13.21 12.05 6.91
C ALA A 32 -14.22 11.01 7.42
N PHE A 33 -14.16 9.78 6.90
CA PHE A 33 -15.08 8.70 7.26
C PHE A 33 -15.01 8.32 8.74
N PHE A 34 -13.81 8.20 9.31
CA PHE A 34 -13.61 7.84 10.71
C PHE A 34 -13.54 9.04 11.65
N SER A 35 -13.82 10.26 11.20
CA SER A 35 -13.83 11.45 12.07
C SER A 35 -14.69 11.33 13.34
N PRO A 36 -15.83 10.59 13.36
CA PRO A 36 -16.57 10.35 14.60
C PRO A 36 -15.91 9.33 15.55
N PHE A 37 -14.89 8.61 15.09
CA PHE A 37 -14.19 7.53 15.80
C PHE A 37 -12.69 7.83 15.90
N PRO A 38 -12.26 8.87 16.63
CA PRO A 38 -10.88 9.37 16.60
C PRO A 38 -9.83 8.33 17.01
N ASP A 39 -10.17 7.42 17.92
CA ASP A 39 -9.27 6.34 18.36
C ASP A 39 -9.01 5.29 17.28
N PHE A 40 -9.95 5.12 16.34
CA PHE A 40 -9.78 4.28 15.16
C PHE A 40 -9.16 5.07 13.99
N GLN A 41 -9.57 6.33 13.83
CA GLN A 41 -9.10 7.21 12.76
C GLN A 41 -7.58 7.43 12.81
N LYS A 42 -7.03 7.82 13.97
CA LYS A 42 -5.61 8.17 14.11
C LYS A 42 -4.66 7.04 13.66
N PRO A 43 -4.78 5.78 14.13
CA PRO A 43 -3.89 4.71 13.70
C PRO A 43 -4.06 4.39 12.20
N VAL A 44 -5.28 4.44 11.67
CA VAL A 44 -5.54 4.19 10.24
C VAL A 44 -4.88 5.26 9.37
N VAL A 45 -5.11 6.54 9.68
CA VAL A 45 -4.51 7.68 8.97
C VAL A 45 -3.00 7.62 9.04
N LYS A 46 -2.43 7.37 10.23
CA LYS A 46 -0.98 7.25 10.41
C LYS A 46 -0.39 6.10 9.59
N ALA A 47 -1.06 4.94 9.57
CA ALA A 47 -0.59 3.80 8.79
C ALA A 47 -0.60 4.12 7.29
N LEU A 48 -1.66 4.73 6.76
CA LEU A 48 -1.73 5.10 5.35
C LEU A 48 -0.67 6.13 4.96
N ASP A 49 -0.43 7.12 5.82
CA ASP A 49 0.58 8.16 5.60
C ASP A 49 2.01 7.60 5.58
N VAL A 50 2.34 6.74 6.57
CA VAL A 50 3.63 6.04 6.62
C VAL A 50 3.84 5.18 5.38
N ASN A 51 2.84 4.37 4.99
CA ASN A 51 2.95 3.49 3.83
C ASN A 51 3.05 4.27 2.52
N ALA A 52 2.34 5.38 2.38
CA ALA A 52 2.50 6.27 1.24
C ALA A 52 3.92 6.84 1.14
N GLY A 53 4.48 7.29 2.27
CA GLY A 53 5.86 7.77 2.36
C GLY A 53 6.88 6.70 1.96
N LEU A 54 6.73 5.49 2.49
CA LEU A 54 7.59 4.35 2.15
C LEU A 54 7.55 4.02 0.65
N LEU A 55 6.36 3.91 0.05
CA LEU A 55 6.24 3.67 -1.39
C LEU A 55 6.83 4.80 -2.24
N GLY A 56 6.68 6.06 -1.80
CA GLY A 56 7.24 7.21 -2.50
C GLY A 56 8.77 7.24 -2.54
N GLN A 57 9.44 6.52 -1.63
CA GLN A 57 10.90 6.42 -1.58
C GLN A 57 11.46 5.36 -2.54
N VAL A 58 10.64 4.40 -2.99
CA VAL A 58 11.09 3.32 -3.87
C VAL A 58 11.49 3.86 -5.25
N GLN A 59 12.78 3.74 -5.59
CA GLN A 59 13.33 4.26 -6.86
C GLN A 59 13.37 3.22 -8.00
N GLY A 60 13.17 1.93 -7.69
CA GLY A 60 13.27 0.82 -8.64
C GLY A 60 13.04 -0.54 -7.97
N LEU A 61 13.24 -1.63 -8.72
CA LEU A 61 13.06 -3.02 -8.28
C LEU A 61 14.37 -3.62 -7.73
N ASP A 62 14.98 -3.00 -6.74
CA ASP A 62 16.19 -3.50 -6.08
C ASP A 62 15.91 -4.18 -4.73
N SER A 63 16.93 -4.72 -4.07
CA SER A 63 16.79 -5.43 -2.80
C SER A 63 16.28 -4.55 -1.66
N SER A 64 16.51 -3.22 -1.70
CA SER A 64 15.99 -2.28 -0.70
C SER A 64 14.48 -2.04 -0.85
N ALA A 65 13.97 -2.23 -2.07
CA ALA A 65 12.53 -2.20 -2.33
C ALA A 65 11.81 -3.39 -1.66
N VAL A 66 12.45 -4.56 -1.52
CA VAL A 66 11.82 -5.75 -0.91
C VAL A 66 11.41 -5.48 0.54
N SER A 67 12.33 -5.02 1.38
CA SER A 67 12.04 -4.76 2.80
C SER A 67 10.98 -3.65 2.98
N THR A 68 11.02 -2.66 2.09
CA THR A 68 10.01 -1.60 2.03
C THR A 68 8.64 -2.18 1.68
N LEU A 69 8.56 -3.02 0.64
CA LEU A 69 7.30 -3.65 0.22
C LEU A 69 6.76 -4.59 1.28
N GLN A 70 7.59 -5.38 1.95
CA GLN A 70 7.17 -6.26 3.04
C GLN A 70 6.53 -5.49 4.19
N THR A 71 7.16 -4.38 4.57
CA THR A 71 6.63 -3.48 5.60
C THR A 71 5.27 -2.93 5.18
N VAL A 72 5.18 -2.45 3.92
CA VAL A 72 3.93 -1.86 3.40
C VAL A 72 2.82 -2.90 3.27
N ILE A 73 3.13 -4.10 2.77
CA ILE A 73 2.20 -5.23 2.65
C ILE A 73 1.65 -5.58 4.02
N GLY A 74 2.51 -5.81 5.02
CA GLY A 74 2.08 -6.17 6.37
C GLY A 74 1.16 -5.13 7.00
N ASN A 75 1.48 -3.84 6.85
CA ASN A 75 0.63 -2.76 7.36
C ASN A 75 -0.72 -2.69 6.64
N ILE A 76 -0.75 -2.82 5.30
CA ILE A 76 -1.99 -2.78 4.53
C ILE A 76 -2.86 -4.01 4.84
N GLU A 77 -2.28 -5.20 5.02
CA GLU A 77 -3.02 -6.39 5.46
C GLU A 77 -3.70 -6.18 6.80
N GLN A 78 -3.02 -5.55 7.77
CA GLN A 78 -3.62 -5.22 9.06
C GLN A 78 -4.79 -4.25 8.90
N LEU A 79 -4.65 -3.20 8.07
CA LEU A 79 -5.74 -2.26 7.80
C LEU A 79 -6.94 -2.93 7.13
N VAL A 80 -6.70 -3.77 6.12
CA VAL A 80 -7.72 -4.55 5.44
C VAL A 80 -8.49 -5.41 6.44
N ARG A 81 -7.79 -6.16 7.29
CA ARG A 81 -8.40 -7.00 8.32
C ARG A 81 -9.21 -6.20 9.32
N LEU A 82 -8.69 -5.06 9.79
CA LEU A 82 -9.40 -4.17 10.71
C LEU A 82 -10.72 -3.68 10.13
N ILE A 83 -10.72 -3.25 8.86
CA ILE A 83 -11.92 -2.76 8.21
C ILE A 83 -12.91 -3.90 7.98
N HIS A 84 -12.46 -5.03 7.40
CA HIS A 84 -13.32 -6.19 7.14
C HIS A 84 -13.97 -6.74 8.41
N ASN A 85 -13.21 -6.90 9.49
CA ASN A 85 -13.73 -7.38 10.77
C ASN A 85 -14.69 -6.37 11.43
N GLY A 86 -14.56 -5.08 11.11
CA GLY A 86 -15.43 -4.02 11.59
C GLY A 86 -16.75 -3.90 10.81
N LEU A 87 -16.87 -4.53 9.63
CA LEU A 87 -17.99 -4.29 8.70
C LEU A 87 -19.36 -4.60 9.29
N ASP A 88 -19.47 -5.66 10.08
CA ASP A 88 -20.75 -6.08 10.67
C ASP A 88 -21.21 -5.17 11.81
N PHE A 89 -20.33 -4.31 12.33
CA PHE A 89 -20.65 -3.32 13.36
C PHE A 89 -21.04 -1.96 12.76
N TYR A 90 -20.85 -1.74 11.45
CA TYR A 90 -21.24 -0.49 10.80
C TYR A 90 -22.73 -0.45 10.51
N ALA A 91 -23.32 0.73 10.72
CA ALA A 91 -24.66 1.01 10.23
C ALA A 91 -24.69 0.86 8.69
N PRO A 92 -25.84 0.53 8.07
CA PRO A 92 -25.90 0.28 6.62
C PRO A 92 -25.33 1.41 5.75
N ASN A 93 -25.55 2.67 6.13
CA ASN A 93 -25.02 3.85 5.45
C ASN A 93 -23.50 4.06 5.63
N GLN A 94 -22.88 3.37 6.59
CA GLN A 94 -21.44 3.39 6.86
C GLN A 94 -20.75 2.15 6.26
N ARG A 95 -21.47 1.03 6.15
CA ARG A 95 -20.96 -0.24 5.64
C ARG A 95 -20.51 -0.14 4.19
N GLU A 96 -21.32 0.44 3.29
CA GLU A 96 -20.95 0.54 1.87
C GLU A 96 -19.67 1.37 1.64
N PRO A 97 -19.48 2.56 2.24
CA PRO A 97 -18.21 3.27 2.18
C PRO A 97 -17.03 2.46 2.73
N ALA A 98 -17.19 1.80 3.89
CA ALA A 98 -16.14 0.98 4.48
C ALA A 98 -15.73 -0.19 3.57
N GLU A 99 -16.69 -0.90 2.98
CA GLU A 99 -16.44 -1.95 2.00
C GLU A 99 -15.75 -1.43 0.74
N ARG A 100 -16.12 -0.24 0.26
CA ARG A 100 -15.45 0.39 -0.89
C ARG A 100 -13.97 0.63 -0.55
N HIS A 101 -13.66 1.17 0.62
CA HIS A 101 -12.28 1.41 1.02
C HIS A 101 -11.49 0.09 1.20
N ALA A 102 -12.09 -0.93 1.81
CA ALA A 102 -11.48 -2.25 1.95
C ALA A 102 -11.11 -2.85 0.57
N ARG A 103 -12.03 -2.79 -0.39
CA ARG A 103 -11.78 -3.26 -1.78
C ARG A 103 -10.66 -2.51 -2.48
N VAL A 104 -10.46 -1.22 -2.20
CA VAL A 104 -9.33 -0.47 -2.77
C VAL A 104 -8.01 -0.92 -2.13
N LEU A 105 -7.97 -1.10 -0.80
CA LEU A 105 -6.80 -1.65 -0.12
C LEU A 105 -6.45 -3.05 -0.62
N ASP A 106 -7.44 -3.93 -0.82
CA ASP A 106 -7.24 -5.27 -1.36
C ASP A 106 -6.56 -5.24 -2.74
N LYS A 107 -6.98 -4.34 -3.62
CA LYS A 107 -6.36 -4.16 -4.94
C LYS A 107 -4.93 -3.65 -4.85
N ILE A 108 -4.66 -2.72 -3.92
CA ILE A 108 -3.29 -2.23 -3.67
C ILE A 108 -2.42 -3.37 -3.14
N LEU A 109 -2.92 -4.14 -2.18
CA LEU A 109 -2.24 -5.28 -1.59
C LEU A 109 -1.83 -6.32 -2.65
N VAL A 110 -2.75 -6.69 -3.55
CA VAL A 110 -2.46 -7.62 -4.65
C VAL A 110 -1.33 -7.07 -5.53
N LYS A 111 -1.39 -5.79 -5.90
CA LYS A 111 -0.31 -5.17 -6.71
C LYS A 111 1.03 -5.22 -6.00
N LEU A 112 1.08 -4.88 -4.72
CA LEU A 112 2.33 -4.87 -3.94
C LEU A 112 2.95 -6.26 -3.83
N LYS A 113 2.14 -7.29 -3.58
CA LYS A 113 2.59 -8.69 -3.56
C LYS A 113 3.17 -9.12 -4.90
N ASN A 114 2.56 -8.72 -6.01
CA ASN A 114 3.11 -9.00 -7.34
C ASN A 114 4.48 -8.34 -7.55
N TYR A 115 4.68 -7.09 -7.10
CA TYR A 115 6.00 -6.46 -7.19
C TYR A 115 7.03 -7.15 -6.30
N GLU A 116 6.66 -7.52 -5.08
CA GLU A 116 7.51 -8.27 -4.16
C GLU A 116 8.00 -9.57 -4.85
N GLU A 117 7.09 -10.34 -5.44
CA GLU A 117 7.40 -11.56 -6.19
C GLU A 117 8.33 -11.30 -7.39
N VAL A 118 8.10 -10.24 -8.17
CA VAL A 118 8.96 -9.87 -9.30
C VAL A 118 10.37 -9.53 -8.85
N ILE A 119 10.52 -8.77 -7.76
CA ILE A 119 11.85 -8.44 -7.22
C ILE A 119 12.54 -9.70 -6.71
N TYR A 120 11.84 -10.59 -6.01
CA TYR A 120 12.38 -11.87 -5.59
C TYR A 120 12.91 -12.70 -6.77
N LYS A 121 12.12 -12.83 -7.84
CA LYS A 121 12.53 -13.55 -9.06
C LYS A 121 13.73 -12.90 -9.76
N LYS A 122 13.83 -11.57 -9.77
CA LYS A 122 14.94 -10.85 -10.41
C LYS A 122 16.23 -10.82 -9.57
N GLY A 123 16.09 -10.67 -8.25
CA GLY A 123 17.21 -10.55 -7.31
C GLY A 123 17.78 -11.90 -6.85
N PHE A 124 16.95 -12.94 -6.77
CA PHE A 124 17.34 -14.27 -6.31
C PHE A 124 17.21 -15.37 -7.39
N GLY A 125 16.58 -15.08 -8.54
CA GLY A 125 16.41 -16.04 -9.65
C GLY A 125 17.64 -16.26 -10.55
N ARG A 126 18.84 -15.82 -10.14
CA ARG A 126 20.12 -16.36 -10.63
C ARG A 126 20.76 -17.29 -9.60
N SER A 127 20.00 -18.19 -9.00
CA SER A 127 20.51 -19.48 -8.53
C SER A 127 19.35 -20.33 -8.02
N VAL A 128 18.80 -21.17 -8.88
CA VAL A 128 18.73 -22.61 -8.59
C VAL A 128 18.92 -23.31 -9.92
N ALA A 129 19.93 -24.20 -9.95
CA ALA A 129 20.23 -25.10 -11.05
C ALA A 129 19.08 -26.06 -11.36
#